data_AF-A0A9D6IRT3-F1
#
_entry.id   AF-A0A9D6IRT3-F1
#
_cell.length_a   1.000
_cell.length_b   1.000
_cell.length_c   1.000
_cell.angle_alpha   90.00
_cell.angle_beta   90.00
_cell.angle_gamma   90.00
#
_symmetry.space_group_name_H-M   'P 1'
#
loop_
_entity.id
_entity.type
_entity.pdbx_description
1 polymer ?
#
loop_
_entity_poly.entity_id
_entity_poly.type
_entity_poly.pdbx_seq_one_letter_code
_entity_poly.pdbx_strand_id
1 'polypeptide(L)'
;LDKEQIRIAAGGKLKISQKDENLQGAAIECRINAEDPKQGFKPSPGKITDLSVPGGPGVRFDGHIYPGYEIPPFYDSMIGKLIVHRKTREEAIVAMKHALTEFVVEGVPTTIPFHLAVMDHTQFIRGQIDTTFVESYFGK
;
A
#
# COMPACT_ATOMS: atom_id res chain seq x y z
N LEU A 1 -15.15 -6.99 3.52
CA LEU A 1 -16.19 -6.51 2.60
C LEU A 1 -16.63 -7.62 1.65
N ASP A 2 -15.70 -8.27 0.95
CA ASP A 2 -15.97 -9.29 -0.08
C ASP A 2 -16.93 -10.41 0.36
N LYS A 3 -16.74 -10.94 1.57
CA LYS A 3 -17.63 -11.96 2.16
C LYS A 3 -19.08 -11.50 2.28
N GLU A 4 -19.32 -10.24 2.64
CA GLU A 4 -20.67 -9.69 2.77
C GLU A 4 -21.25 -9.31 1.39
N GLN A 5 -20.41 -8.87 0.44
CA GLN A 5 -20.85 -8.65 -0.95
C GLN A 5 -21.38 -9.94 -1.57
N ILE A 6 -20.66 -11.07 -1.44
CA ILE A 6 -21.12 -12.38 -1.94
C ILE A 6 -22.42 -12.79 -1.24
N ARG A 7 -22.54 -12.59 0.08
CA ARG A 7 -23.76 -12.88 0.84
C ARG A 7 -24.96 -12.12 0.30
N ILE A 8 -24.83 -10.81 0.09
CA ILE A 8 -25.93 -9.96 -0.37
C ILE A 8 -26.31 -10.31 -1.80
N ALA A 9 -25.32 -10.55 -2.67
CA ALA A 9 -25.56 -10.99 -4.04
C ALA A 9 -26.32 -12.33 -4.10
N ALA A 10 -26.10 -13.22 -3.13
CA ALA A 10 -26.84 -14.48 -2.98
C ALA A 10 -28.21 -14.32 -2.29
N GLY A 11 -28.72 -13.08 -2.14
CA GLY A 11 -30.02 -12.79 -1.50
C GLY A 11 -30.00 -12.77 0.03
N GLY A 12 -28.83 -12.88 0.66
CA GLY A 12 -28.67 -12.75 2.10
C GLY A 12 -28.79 -11.30 2.59
N LYS A 13 -29.09 -11.12 3.88
CA LYS A 13 -29.12 -9.80 4.53
C LYS A 13 -27.75 -9.43 5.09
N LEU A 14 -27.50 -8.12 5.24
CA LEU A 14 -26.31 -7.60 5.92
C LEU A 14 -26.29 -8.09 7.37
N LYS A 15 -25.13 -8.60 7.83
CA LYS A 15 -24.98 -9.14 9.19
C LYS A 15 -24.68 -8.12 10.27
N ILE A 16 -24.26 -6.92 9.89
CA ILE A 16 -23.90 -5.84 10.78
C ILE A 16 -24.97 -4.76 10.76
N SER A 17 -25.24 -4.18 11.92
CA SER A 17 -26.04 -2.96 12.04
C SER A 17 -25.13 -1.77 12.34
N GLN A 18 -25.64 -0.55 12.15
CA GLN A 18 -24.89 0.68 12.48
C GLN A 18 -24.43 0.72 13.94
N LYS A 19 -25.15 0.03 14.85
CA LYS A 19 -24.83 -0.02 16.29
C LYS A 19 -23.67 -0.97 16.59
N ASP A 20 -23.32 -1.86 15.66
CA ASP A 20 -22.23 -2.83 15.80
C ASP A 20 -20.90 -2.28 15.26
N GLU A 21 -20.93 -1.12 14.57
CA GLU A 21 -19.73 -0.52 14.00
C GLU A 21 -18.87 0.13 15.09
N ASN A 22 -17.71 -0.48 15.32
CA ASN A 22 -16.68 0.07 16.18
C ASN A 22 -15.36 0.14 15.40
N LEU A 23 -15.02 1.34 14.91
CA LEU A 23 -13.74 1.58 14.24
C LEU A 23 -12.64 1.66 15.29
N GLN A 24 -11.70 0.72 15.23
CA GLN A 24 -10.60 0.61 16.19
C GLN A 24 -9.25 0.79 15.52
N GLY A 25 -8.39 1.60 16.13
CA GLY A 25 -7.02 1.81 15.70
C GLY A 25 -6.90 2.66 14.44
N ALA A 26 -5.76 2.52 13.76
CA ALA A 26 -5.44 3.20 12.52
C ALA A 26 -4.89 2.22 11.49
N ALA A 27 -5.29 2.39 10.24
CA ALA A 27 -4.76 1.63 9.11
C ALA A 27 -4.12 2.57 8.08
N ILE A 28 -3.03 2.13 7.45
CA ILE A 28 -2.37 2.82 6.35
C ILE A 28 -2.17 1.82 5.22
N GLU A 29 -2.49 2.23 3.99
CA GLU A 29 -2.28 1.45 2.77
C GLU A 29 -1.34 2.21 1.83
N CYS A 30 -0.32 1.52 1.32
CA CYS A 30 0.55 1.99 0.25
C CYS A 30 0.32 1.13 -1.00
N ARG A 31 0.03 1.78 -2.14
CA ARG A 31 -0.02 1.12 -3.45
C ARG A 31 1.40 0.94 -3.97
N ILE A 32 1.82 -0.30 -4.06
CA ILE A 32 3.14 -0.65 -4.57
C ILE A 32 2.99 -0.83 -6.08
N ASN A 33 3.59 0.09 -6.83
CA ASN A 33 3.53 0.13 -8.28
C ASN A 33 4.92 -0.12 -8.86
N ALA A 34 4.98 -0.77 -10.02
CA ALA A 34 6.16 -0.89 -10.85
C ALA A 34 6.36 0.40 -11.65
N GLU A 35 6.81 1.43 -10.97
CA GLU A 35 7.06 2.78 -11.49
C GLU A 35 8.39 3.30 -10.93
N ASP A 36 9.03 4.23 -11.64
CA ASP A 36 10.23 4.91 -11.16
C ASP A 36 9.92 6.35 -10.67
N PRO A 37 9.85 6.60 -9.35
CA PRO A 37 9.63 7.94 -8.81
C PRO A 37 10.69 8.97 -9.24
N LYS A 38 11.95 8.56 -9.47
CA LYS A 38 13.03 9.47 -9.90
C LYS A 38 12.83 9.95 -11.34
N GLN A 39 12.14 9.16 -12.15
CA GLN A 39 11.79 9.48 -13.53
C GLN A 39 10.34 9.98 -13.68
N GLY A 40 9.77 10.57 -12.62
CA GLY A 40 8.41 11.12 -12.67
C GLY A 40 7.35 10.04 -12.75
N PHE A 41 7.50 8.96 -11.98
CA PHE A 41 6.55 7.84 -11.86
C PHE A 41 6.26 7.14 -13.18
N LYS A 42 7.27 7.05 -14.06
CA LYS A 42 7.12 6.34 -15.33
C LYS A 42 6.88 4.84 -15.08
N PRO A 43 5.84 4.23 -15.68
CA PRO A 43 5.62 2.78 -15.61
C PRO A 43 6.84 2.00 -16.09
N SER A 44 7.17 0.95 -15.36
CA SER A 44 8.37 0.14 -15.54
C SER A 44 8.01 -1.35 -15.61
N PRO A 45 7.40 -1.80 -16.72
CA PRO A 45 7.14 -3.22 -16.94
C PRO A 45 8.45 -3.99 -16.99
N GLY A 46 8.41 -5.26 -16.61
CA GLY A 46 9.60 -6.09 -16.53
C GLY A 46 9.40 -7.33 -15.69
N LYS A 47 10.46 -8.11 -15.55
CA LYS A 47 10.44 -9.37 -14.80
C LYS A 47 10.90 -9.13 -13.37
N ILE A 48 10.12 -9.60 -12.41
CA ILE A 48 10.52 -9.63 -11.01
C ILE A 48 11.54 -10.75 -10.84
N THR A 49 12.76 -10.41 -10.47
CA THR A 49 13.85 -11.40 -10.32
C THR A 49 13.94 -11.95 -8.91
N ASP A 50 13.59 -11.15 -7.91
CA ASP A 50 13.54 -11.55 -6.51
C ASP A 50 12.41 -10.79 -5.78
N LEU A 51 11.84 -11.42 -4.75
CA LEU A 51 10.71 -10.90 -4.00
C LEU A 51 10.77 -11.34 -2.54
N SER A 52 10.85 -10.37 -1.63
CA SER A 52 10.62 -10.58 -0.20
C SER A 52 9.47 -9.68 0.25
N VAL A 53 8.31 -10.29 0.53
CA VAL A 53 7.14 -9.57 1.03
C VAL A 53 7.23 -9.44 2.56
N PRO A 54 7.02 -8.24 3.12
CA PRO A 54 7.07 -8.04 4.57
C PRO A 54 5.91 -8.75 5.28
N GLY A 55 6.14 -9.11 6.54
CA GLY A 55 5.16 -9.81 7.36
C GLY A 55 5.11 -9.29 8.81
N GLY A 56 4.51 -10.08 9.68
CA GLY A 56 4.42 -9.79 11.11
C GLY A 56 3.07 -9.23 11.57
N PRO A 57 2.93 -8.91 12.87
CA PRO A 57 1.66 -8.50 13.45
C PRO A 57 1.07 -7.30 12.71
N GLY A 58 -0.20 -7.38 12.33
CA GLY A 58 -0.94 -6.30 11.68
C GLY A 58 -0.34 -5.79 10.37
N VAL A 59 0.52 -6.57 9.69
CA VAL A 59 0.98 -6.30 8.32
C VAL A 59 0.24 -7.25 7.38
N ARG A 60 -0.30 -6.72 6.29
CA ARG A 60 -1.02 -7.47 5.26
C ARG A 60 -0.52 -7.03 3.89
N PHE A 61 -0.21 -7.98 3.03
CA PHE A 61 0.08 -7.73 1.63
C PHE A 61 -0.98 -8.36 0.73
N ASP A 62 -1.63 -7.54 -0.09
CA ASP A 62 -2.52 -7.98 -1.16
C ASP A 62 -1.79 -7.80 -2.49
N GLY A 63 -1.20 -8.86 -3.02
CA GLY A 63 -0.51 -8.84 -4.31
C GLY A 63 -0.72 -10.12 -5.11
N HIS A 64 -0.31 -10.09 -6.37
CA HIS A 64 -0.41 -11.21 -7.30
C HIS A 64 0.96 -11.63 -7.86
N ILE A 65 2.02 -10.94 -7.43
CA ILE A 65 3.38 -11.10 -7.93
C ILE A 65 4.14 -12.22 -7.20
N TYR A 66 5.12 -12.78 -7.89
CA TYR A 66 6.02 -13.83 -7.40
C TYR A 66 7.36 -13.76 -8.16
N PRO A 67 8.46 -14.32 -7.64
CA PRO A 67 9.72 -14.38 -8.39
C PRO A 67 9.53 -15.04 -9.76
N GLY A 68 9.99 -14.36 -10.80
CA GLY A 68 9.82 -14.77 -12.19
C GLY A 68 8.57 -14.23 -12.88
N TYR A 69 7.65 -13.57 -12.17
CA TYR A 69 6.49 -12.92 -12.76
C TYR A 69 6.92 -11.79 -13.70
N GLU A 70 6.29 -11.73 -14.87
CA GLU A 70 6.50 -10.68 -15.87
C GLU A 70 5.34 -9.69 -15.84
N ILE A 71 5.65 -8.45 -15.51
CA ILE A 71 4.68 -7.36 -15.43
C ILE A 71 4.39 -6.87 -16.86
N PRO A 72 3.17 -7.08 -17.37
CA PRO A 72 2.81 -6.67 -18.72
C PRO A 72 2.72 -5.14 -18.85
N PRO A 73 3.08 -4.56 -20.02
CA PRO A 73 3.01 -3.12 -20.25
C PRO A 73 1.58 -2.61 -20.50
N PHE A 74 0.59 -3.50 -20.59
CA PHE A 74 -0.76 -3.20 -21.07
C PHE A 74 -1.78 -2.94 -19.95
N TYR A 75 -1.40 -3.16 -18.69
CA TYR A 75 -2.29 -3.05 -17.53
C TYR A 75 -1.77 -2.02 -16.53
N ASP A 76 -2.52 -1.81 -15.46
CA ASP A 76 -2.12 -0.97 -14.33
C ASP A 76 -0.76 -1.43 -13.76
N SER A 77 0.07 -0.48 -13.36
CA SER A 77 1.42 -0.73 -12.82
C SER A 77 1.40 -1.30 -11.40
N MET A 78 0.24 -1.36 -10.76
CA MET A 78 0.09 -1.82 -9.38
C MET A 78 0.40 -3.32 -9.25
N ILE A 79 1.46 -3.62 -8.51
CA ILE A 79 1.91 -4.99 -8.23
C ILE A 79 1.39 -5.52 -6.89
N GLY A 80 0.98 -4.62 -5.99
CA GLY A 80 0.26 -4.99 -4.79
C GLY A 80 -0.07 -3.81 -3.88
N LYS A 81 -0.75 -4.10 -2.78
CA LYS A 81 -1.09 -3.15 -1.72
C LYS A 81 -0.45 -3.64 -0.43
N LEU A 82 0.35 -2.79 0.20
CA LEU A 82 0.88 -3.02 1.52
C LEU A 82 0.01 -2.29 2.53
N ILE A 83 -0.62 -3.03 3.44
CA ILE A 83 -1.52 -2.50 4.46
C ILE A 83 -0.94 -2.80 5.84
N VAL A 84 -0.95 -1.81 6.71
CA VAL A 84 -0.66 -2.00 8.13
C VAL A 84 -1.80 -1.51 9.01
N HIS A 85 -2.00 -2.14 10.16
CA HIS A 85 -2.95 -1.73 11.19
C HIS A 85 -2.31 -1.76 12.58
N ARG A 86 -2.52 -0.69 13.36
CA ARG A 86 -2.01 -0.52 14.72
C ARG A 86 -3.01 0.22 15.59
N LYS A 87 -2.72 0.33 16.90
CA LYS A 87 -3.62 0.98 17.85
C LYS A 87 -3.67 2.50 17.66
N THR A 88 -2.57 3.10 17.22
CA THR A 88 -2.52 4.54 16.89
C THR A 88 -1.96 4.78 15.49
N ARG A 89 -2.17 5.99 14.97
CA ARG A 89 -1.66 6.40 13.66
C ARG A 89 -0.14 6.45 13.64
N GLU A 90 0.47 6.92 14.73
CA GLU A 90 1.93 7.00 14.90
C GLU A 90 2.54 5.59 14.87
N GLU A 91 1.95 4.64 15.59
CA GLU A 91 2.36 3.23 15.52
C GLU A 91 2.20 2.66 14.10
N ALA A 92 1.11 2.99 13.41
CA ALA A 92 0.88 2.54 12.04
C ALA A 92 1.93 3.11 11.06
N ILE A 93 2.32 4.37 11.21
CA ILE A 93 3.39 4.99 10.40
C ILE A 93 4.72 4.25 10.63
N VAL A 94 5.09 4.01 11.88
CA VAL A 94 6.33 3.28 12.22
C VAL A 94 6.29 1.85 11.65
N ALA A 95 5.17 1.16 11.81
CA ALA A 95 4.98 -0.18 11.27
C ALA A 95 5.06 -0.20 9.73
N MET A 96 4.47 0.78 9.06
CA MET A 96 4.53 0.91 7.60
C MET A 96 5.97 1.15 7.13
N LYS A 97 6.73 2.01 7.82
CA LYS A 97 8.15 2.24 7.50
C LYS A 97 8.98 0.97 7.58
N HIS A 98 8.79 0.18 8.64
CA HIS A 98 9.50 -1.08 8.80
C HIS A 98 9.12 -2.06 7.69
N ALA A 99 7.81 -2.23 7.44
CA ALA A 99 7.33 -3.11 6.39
C ALA A 99 7.84 -2.70 5.00
N LEU A 100 7.84 -1.41 4.67
CA LEU A 100 8.40 -0.90 3.41
C LEU A 100 9.92 -1.13 3.30
N THR A 101 10.65 -1.03 4.41
CA THR A 101 12.12 -1.26 4.43
C THR A 101 12.47 -2.72 4.21
N GLU A 102 11.65 -3.63 4.72
CA GLU A 102 11.80 -5.08 4.53
C GLU A 102 11.27 -5.58 3.17
N PHE A 103 10.50 -4.74 2.47
CA PHE A 103 9.90 -5.11 1.18
C PHE A 103 10.93 -5.02 0.05
N VAL A 104 11.41 -6.19 -0.37
CA VAL A 104 12.32 -6.32 -1.51
C VAL A 104 11.54 -6.70 -2.76
N VAL A 105 11.70 -5.91 -3.82
CA VAL A 105 11.24 -6.21 -5.18
C VAL A 105 12.39 -5.89 -6.12
N GLU A 106 12.99 -6.91 -6.72
CA GLU A 106 14.12 -6.76 -7.64
C GLU A 106 13.70 -6.97 -9.10
N GLY A 107 14.45 -6.35 -10.01
CA GLY A 107 14.24 -6.45 -11.47
C GLY A 107 13.40 -5.32 -12.08
N VAL A 108 12.62 -4.60 -11.27
CA VAL A 108 11.88 -3.40 -11.68
C VAL A 108 11.93 -2.32 -10.59
N PRO A 109 12.01 -1.02 -10.94
CA PRO A 109 11.84 0.05 -9.96
C PRO A 109 10.41 0.06 -9.43
N THR A 110 10.25 0.51 -8.19
CA THR A 110 8.94 0.59 -7.53
C THR A 110 8.72 1.91 -6.80
N THR A 111 7.49 2.15 -6.38
CA THR A 111 7.09 3.29 -5.53
C THR A 111 7.50 3.16 -4.06
N ILE A 112 8.13 2.05 -3.63
CA ILE A 112 8.55 1.83 -2.23
C ILE A 112 9.42 2.99 -1.69
N PRO A 113 10.46 3.47 -2.39
CA PRO A 113 11.29 4.56 -1.89
C PRO A 113 10.52 5.88 -1.70
N PHE A 114 9.53 6.13 -2.57
CA PHE A 114 8.65 7.31 -2.43
C PHE A 114 7.78 7.19 -1.18
N HIS A 115 7.15 6.03 -0.95
CA HIS A 115 6.34 5.80 0.24
C HIS A 115 7.15 5.93 1.53
N LEU A 116 8.40 5.43 1.55
CA LEU A 116 9.31 5.64 2.68
C LEU A 116 9.52 7.13 2.97
N ALA A 117 9.81 7.92 1.93
CA ALA A 117 9.99 9.36 2.07
C ALA A 117 8.73 10.07 2.59
N VAL A 118 7.53 9.63 2.17
CA VAL A 118 6.26 10.15 2.69
C VAL A 118 6.10 9.82 4.18
N MET A 119 6.40 8.59 4.60
CA MET A 119 6.31 8.19 6.00
C MET A 119 7.30 8.93 6.92
N ASP A 120 8.42 9.41 6.35
CA ASP A 120 9.40 10.26 7.03
C ASP A 120 9.04 11.75 7.03
N HIS A 121 8.07 12.18 6.23
CA HIS A 121 7.77 13.58 6.05
C HIS A 121 6.97 14.16 7.22
N THR A 122 7.48 15.22 7.85
CA THR A 122 6.90 15.86 9.04
C THR A 122 5.41 16.23 8.88
N GLN A 123 5.02 16.77 7.72
CA GLN A 123 3.61 17.15 7.47
C GLN A 123 2.69 15.92 7.43
N PHE A 124 3.17 14.81 6.82
CA PHE A 124 2.43 13.55 6.82
C PHE A 124 2.33 12.99 8.24
N ILE A 125 3.42 12.98 9.00
CA ILE A 125 3.42 12.53 10.40
C ILE A 125 2.44 13.34 11.25
N ARG A 126 2.37 14.67 11.08
CA ARG A 126 1.43 15.55 11.79
C ARG A 126 -0.02 15.49 11.27
N GLY A 127 -0.26 14.83 10.13
CA GLY A 127 -1.56 14.81 9.48
C GLY A 127 -1.97 16.16 8.87
N GLN A 128 -1.01 17.06 8.64
CA GLN A 128 -1.21 18.39 8.08
C GLN A 128 -0.97 18.33 6.57
N ILE A 129 -1.85 17.60 5.86
CA ILE A 129 -1.73 17.36 4.42
C ILE A 129 -3.03 17.72 3.71
N ASP A 130 -2.92 18.09 2.45
CA ASP A 130 -4.03 18.26 1.52
C ASP A 130 -3.70 17.57 0.18
N THR A 131 -4.55 17.76 -0.83
CA THR A 131 -4.38 17.12 -2.14
C THR A 131 -3.16 17.63 -2.92
N THR A 132 -2.58 18.75 -2.52
CA THR A 132 -1.37 19.34 -3.13
C THR A 132 -0.08 18.87 -2.46
N PHE A 133 -0.17 18.07 -1.40
CA PHE A 133 0.98 17.60 -0.62
C PHE A 133 2.11 17.04 -1.49
N VAL A 134 1.78 16.15 -2.43
CA VAL A 134 2.79 15.54 -3.30
C VAL A 134 3.44 16.58 -4.20
N GLU A 135 2.65 17.46 -4.83
CA GLU A 135 3.17 18.54 -5.67
C GLU A 135 4.05 19.52 -4.89
N SER A 136 3.62 19.89 -3.68
CA SER A 136 4.30 20.88 -2.84
C SER A 136 5.63 20.41 -2.26
N TYR A 137 5.78 19.11 -1.98
CA TYR A 137 6.95 18.57 -1.27
C TYR A 137 7.79 17.57 -2.09
N PHE A 138 7.21 16.99 -3.14
CA PHE A 138 7.85 15.99 -3.99
C PHE A 138 7.70 16.29 -5.49
N GLY A 139 7.04 17.40 -5.85
CA GLY A 139 7.02 17.91 -7.21
C GLY A 139 8.43 18.28 -7.66
N LYS A 140 8.68 18.16 -8.96
CA LYS A 140 9.91 18.63 -9.59
C LYS A 140 9.92 20.16 -9.68
#